data_AF-A0A645J8K0-F1
#
_entry.id   AF-A0A645J8K0-F1
#
_cell.length_a   1.000
_cell.length_b   1.000
_cell.length_c   1.000
_cell.angle_alpha   90.00
_cell.angle_beta   90.00
_cell.angle_gamma   90.00
#
_symmetry.space_group_name_H-M   'P 1'
#
loop_
_entity.id
_entity.type
_entity.pdbx_description
1 polymer ?
#
loop_
_entity_poly.entity_id
_entity_poly.type
_entity_poly.pdbx_seq_one_letter_code
_entity_poly.pdbx_strand_id
1 'polypeptide(L)'
;MFVALPNLFKSMPGGPLIVIIFFVAVTFAGVSSLINLYETPIATLQEKLGLSRLQSCLCVAGTGIVVSTCIQGIVGGWMDFVSIYVCPLGAGLAGIMFFWVFGKKYVCEELQKGRREPLPAWIYPLSKYVYCVLTALVFVLGIVIPGGIG
;
A
#
# COMPACT_ATOMS: atom_id res chain seq x y z
N MET A 1 -5.93 1.20 18.22
CA MET A 1 -6.54 -0.15 18.06
C MET A 1 -6.42 -1.00 19.33
N PHE A 2 -5.20 -1.26 19.81
CA PHE A 2 -4.94 -2.23 20.90
C PHE A 2 -5.36 -1.78 22.32
N VAL A 3 -5.66 -0.50 22.53
CA VAL A 3 -6.14 0.02 23.83
C VAL A 3 -7.64 0.33 23.80
N ALA A 4 -8.08 1.07 22.78
CA ALA A 4 -9.47 1.50 22.67
C ALA A 4 -10.46 0.35 22.40
N LEU A 5 -10.13 -0.59 21.49
CA LEU A 5 -11.07 -1.64 21.10
C LEU A 5 -11.28 -2.69 22.20
N PRO A 6 -10.25 -3.21 22.89
CA PRO A 6 -10.47 -4.15 23.99
C PRO A 6 -11.28 -3.55 25.15
N ASN A 7 -11.10 -2.26 25.44
CA ASN A 7 -11.90 -1.56 26.45
C ASN A 7 -13.37 -1.43 26.02
N LEU A 8 -13.63 -1.17 24.74
CA LEU A 8 -14.99 -1.12 24.19
C LEU A 8 -15.68 -2.50 24.25
N PHE A 9 -14.94 -3.58 23.97
CA PHE A 9 -15.48 -4.94 24.06
C PHE A 9 -15.70 -5.41 25.51
N LYS A 10 -14.91 -4.94 26.48
CA LYS A 10 -15.15 -5.22 27.92
C LYS A 10 -16.51 -4.70 28.41
N SER A 11 -17.02 -3.62 27.81
CA SER A 11 -18.33 -3.06 28.14
C SER A 11 -19.50 -3.83 27.50
N MET A 12 -19.25 -4.84 26.67
CA MET A 12 -20.28 -5.66 26.04
C MET A 12 -20.43 -7.03 26.73
N PRO A 13 -21.66 -7.54 26.91
CA PRO A 13 -21.87 -8.91 27.36
C PRO A 13 -21.28 -9.90 26.33
N GLY A 14 -20.41 -10.83 26.77
CA GLY A 14 -19.68 -11.74 25.87
C GLY A 14 -18.41 -11.15 25.24
N GLY A 15 -17.97 -9.96 25.67
CA GLY A 15 -16.77 -9.25 25.19
C GLY A 15 -15.50 -10.09 25.02
N PRO A 16 -15.14 -11.02 25.94
CA PRO A 16 -13.93 -11.82 25.80
C PRO A 16 -13.91 -12.69 24.53
N LEU A 17 -15.05 -13.29 24.14
CA LEU A 17 -15.13 -14.13 22.95
C LEU A 17 -15.00 -13.28 21.66
N ILE A 18 -15.64 -12.12 21.65
CA ILE A 18 -15.62 -11.18 20.51
C ILE A 18 -14.20 -10.64 20.29
N VAL A 19 -13.48 -10.31 21.37
CA VAL A 19 -12.08 -9.86 21.32
C VAL A 19 -11.19 -10.92 20.66
N ILE A 20 -11.34 -12.19 21.04
CA ILE A 20 -10.52 -13.28 20.51
C ILE A 20 -10.76 -13.40 19.00
N ILE A 21 -12.01 -13.48 18.57
CA ILE A 21 -12.37 -13.60 17.15
C ILE A 21 -11.86 -12.39 16.36
N PHE A 22 -12.00 -11.18 16.90
CA PHE A 22 -11.53 -9.95 16.27
C PHE A 22 -10.00 -9.97 16.03
N PHE A 23 -9.20 -10.29 17.05
CA PHE A 23 -7.74 -10.33 16.90
C PHE A 23 -7.27 -11.45 15.96
N VAL A 24 -7.96 -12.60 15.96
CA VAL A 24 -7.69 -13.66 14.99
C VAL A 24 -7.97 -13.16 13.57
N ALA A 25 -9.12 -12.53 13.33
CA ALA A 25 -9.48 -11.97 12.02
C ALA A 25 -8.48 -10.90 11.56
N VAL A 26 -8.09 -9.98 12.45
CA VAL A 26 -7.08 -8.95 12.15
C VAL A 26 -5.71 -9.58 11.85
N THR A 27 -5.34 -10.68 12.52
CA THR A 27 -4.10 -11.40 12.23
C THR A 27 -4.11 -12.00 10.83
N PHE A 28 -5.20 -12.68 10.44
CA PHE A 28 -5.34 -13.21 9.09
C PHE A 28 -5.36 -12.10 8.02
N ALA A 29 -6.05 -10.99 8.28
CA ALA A 29 -6.06 -9.83 7.40
C ALA A 29 -4.66 -9.19 7.27
N GLY A 30 -3.90 -9.13 8.36
CA GLY A 30 -2.52 -8.63 8.35
C GLY A 30 -1.60 -9.54 7.55
N VAL A 31 -1.67 -10.86 7.76
CA VAL A 31 -0.86 -11.84 7.04
C VAL A 31 -1.12 -11.80 5.54
N SER A 32 -2.40 -11.76 5.11
CA SER A 32 -2.73 -11.71 3.69
C SER A 32 -2.23 -10.42 3.03
N SER A 33 -2.34 -9.27 3.72
CA SER A 33 -1.81 -8.00 3.22
C SER A 33 -0.28 -8.00 3.13
N LEU A 34 0.42 -8.58 4.12
CA LEU A 34 1.88 -8.68 4.11
C LEU A 34 2.37 -9.54 2.95
N ILE A 35 1.75 -10.70 2.70
CA ILE A 35 2.11 -11.58 1.57
C ILE A 35 2.06 -10.81 0.25
N ASN A 36 0.97 -10.06 0.00
CA ASN A 36 0.84 -9.27 -1.22
C ASN A 36 1.92 -8.19 -1.36
N LEU A 37 2.27 -7.53 -0.24
CA LEU A 37 3.30 -6.49 -0.24
C LEU A 37 4.70 -7.05 -0.49
N TYR A 38 5.01 -8.23 0.05
CA TYR A 38 6.30 -8.91 -0.13
C TYR A 38 6.45 -9.57 -1.51
N GLU A 39 5.36 -9.95 -2.18
CA GLU A 39 5.41 -10.55 -3.52
C GLU A 39 6.03 -9.60 -4.55
N THR A 40 5.75 -8.30 -4.45
CA THR A 40 6.25 -7.28 -5.39
C THR A 40 7.79 -7.17 -5.42
N PRO A 41 8.51 -6.99 -4.29
CA PRO A 41 9.96 -6.97 -4.27
C PRO A 41 10.57 -8.34 -4.62
N ILE A 42 9.94 -9.44 -4.21
CA ILE A 42 10.38 -10.80 -4.55
C ILE A 42 10.32 -11.02 -6.07
N ALA A 43 9.22 -10.65 -6.73
CA ALA A 43 9.07 -10.74 -8.19
C ALA A 43 10.08 -9.84 -8.92
N THR A 44 10.29 -8.61 -8.44
CA THR A 44 11.28 -7.70 -9.02
C THR A 44 12.70 -8.29 -8.94
N LEU A 45 13.07 -8.93 -7.83
CA LEU A 45 14.35 -9.61 -7.70
C LEU A 45 14.45 -10.83 -8.62
N GLN A 46 13.36 -11.59 -8.79
CA GLN A 46 13.33 -12.71 -9.74
C GLN A 46 13.52 -12.24 -11.19
N GLU A 47 12.84 -11.17 -11.60
CA GLU A 47 12.94 -10.64 -12.96
C GLU A 47 14.30 -9.98 -13.25
N LYS A 48 14.85 -9.23 -12.28
CA LYS A 48 16.10 -8.48 -12.47
C LYS A 48 17.36 -9.31 -12.26
N LEU A 49 17.34 -10.25 -11.31
CA LEU A 49 18.50 -11.07 -10.94
C LEU A 49 18.39 -12.53 -11.38
N GLY A 50 17.25 -12.96 -11.93
CA GLY A 50 17.05 -14.35 -12.39
C GLY A 50 17.06 -15.39 -11.27
N LEU A 51 16.89 -14.98 -10.02
CA LEU A 51 16.99 -15.85 -8.85
C LEU A 51 15.78 -16.79 -8.74
N SER A 52 15.99 -17.96 -8.13
CA SER A 52 14.88 -18.85 -7.79
C SER A 52 13.95 -18.24 -6.73
N ARG A 53 12.67 -18.68 -6.71
CA ARG A 53 11.66 -18.17 -5.76
C ARG A 53 12.13 -18.22 -4.30
N LEU A 54 12.73 -19.34 -3.90
CA LEU A 54 13.18 -19.55 -2.54
C LEU A 54 14.34 -18.60 -2.16
N GLN A 55 15.30 -18.42 -3.05
CA GLN A 55 16.43 -17.52 -2.83
C GLN A 55 15.98 -16.07 -2.73
N SER A 56 15.07 -15.64 -3.62
CA SER A 56 14.53 -14.28 -3.61
C SER A 56 13.76 -14.00 -2.32
N CYS A 57 12.93 -14.96 -1.87
CA CYS A 57 12.21 -14.85 -0.60
C CYS A 57 13.16 -14.74 0.59
N LEU A 58 14.18 -15.59 0.68
CA LEU A 58 15.18 -15.55 1.75
C LEU A 58 15.99 -14.25 1.76
N CYS A 59 16.36 -13.73 0.59
CA CYS A 59 17.07 -12.44 0.48
C CYS A 59 16.19 -11.28 0.97
N VAL A 60 14.92 -11.22 0.57
CA VAL A 60 13.99 -10.17 1.00
C VAL A 60 13.69 -10.29 2.50
N ALA A 61 13.48 -11.51 3.00
CA ALA A 61 13.26 -11.74 4.43
C ALA A 61 14.49 -11.36 5.26
N GLY A 62 15.69 -11.75 4.83
CA GLY A 62 16.94 -11.41 5.51
C GLY A 62 17.20 -9.91 5.55
N THR A 63 17.06 -9.22 4.42
CA THR A 63 17.19 -7.76 4.36
C THR A 63 16.12 -7.05 5.19
N GLY A 64 14.88 -7.54 5.17
CA GLY A 64 13.78 -7.03 6.00
C GLY A 64 14.08 -7.12 7.50
N ILE A 65 14.61 -8.24 7.98
CA ILE A 65 14.98 -8.41 9.40
C ILE A 65 16.08 -7.44 9.81
N VAL A 66 17.13 -7.29 8.98
CA VAL A 66 18.25 -6.39 9.27
C VAL A 66 17.76 -4.94 9.34
N VAL A 67 17.01 -4.50 8.33
CA VAL A 67 16.48 -3.12 8.27
C VAL A 67 15.50 -2.85 9.42
N SER A 68 14.61 -3.80 9.72
CA SER A 68 13.66 -3.68 10.84
C SER A 68 14.37 -3.53 12.19
N THR A 69 15.43 -4.30 12.40
CA THR A 69 16.26 -4.22 13.62
C THR A 69 16.95 -2.85 13.73
N CYS A 70 17.44 -2.29 12.63
CA CYS A 70 18.09 -0.98 12.63
C CYS A 70 17.11 0.18 12.84
N ILE A 71 15.88 0.07 12.35
CA ILE A 71 14.88 1.16 12.38
C ILE A 71 14.02 1.12 13.65
N GLN A 72 14.14 0.10 14.50
CA GLN A 72 13.30 -0.13 15.68
C GLN A 72 13.15 1.10 16.61
N GLY A 73 14.18 1.94 16.74
CA GLY A 73 14.13 3.16 17.55
C GLY A 73 13.46 4.38 16.91
N ILE A 74 13.28 4.38 15.58
CA ILE A 74 12.75 5.50 14.78
C ILE A 74 11.56 5.08 13.90
N VAL A 75 10.93 3.94 14.19
CA VAL A 75 9.84 3.37 13.36
C VAL A 75 8.72 4.38 13.12
N GLY A 76 8.31 5.13 14.14
CA GLY A 76 7.26 6.14 14.02
C GLY A 76 7.61 7.21 12.98
N GLY A 77 8.74 7.91 13.17
CA GLY A 77 9.18 8.96 12.25
C GLY A 77 9.50 8.43 10.84
N TRP A 78 10.01 7.20 10.73
CA TRP A 78 10.23 6.55 9.44
C TRP A 78 8.91 6.22 8.73
N MET A 79 7.92 5.69 9.44
CA MET A 79 6.60 5.41 8.90
C MET A 79 5.89 6.69 8.45
N ASP A 80 6.01 7.76 9.22
CA ASP A 80 5.49 9.07 8.85
C ASP A 80 6.16 9.60 7.59
N PHE A 81 7.49 9.52 7.51
CA PHE A 81 8.22 9.92 6.32
C PHE A 81 7.77 9.14 5.07
N VAL A 82 7.67 7.81 5.18
CA VAL A 82 7.24 6.96 4.06
C VAL A 82 5.79 7.26 3.68
N SER A 83 4.88 7.39 4.65
CA SER A 83 3.45 7.55 4.39
C SER A 83 3.09 8.95 3.88
N ILE A 84 3.78 9.99 4.35
CA ILE A 84 3.52 11.39 3.96
C ILE A 84 4.21 11.72 2.64
N TYR A 85 5.46 11.28 2.46
CA TYR A 85 6.25 11.67 1.29
C TYR A 85 6.32 10.58 0.24
N VAL A 86 6.73 9.36 0.60
CA VAL A 86 7.05 8.31 -0.38
C VAL A 86 5.78 7.74 -1.04
N CYS A 87 4.74 7.45 -0.27
CA CYS A 87 3.51 6.87 -0.79
C CYS A 87 2.77 7.80 -1.77
N PRO A 88 2.48 9.08 -1.45
CA PRO A 88 1.77 9.96 -2.37
C PRO A 88 2.63 10.37 -3.56
N LEU A 89 3.94 10.54 -3.37
CA LEU A 89 4.87 10.83 -4.47
C LEU A 89 4.95 9.65 -5.43
N GLY A 90 5.09 8.42 -4.92
CA GLY A 90 5.12 7.20 -5.74
C GLY A 90 3.82 7.02 -6.53
N ALA A 91 2.67 7.21 -5.88
CA ALA A 91 1.36 7.19 -6.53
C ALA A 91 1.23 8.30 -7.60
N GLY A 92 1.70 9.51 -7.30
CA GLY A 92 1.66 10.65 -8.22
C GLY A 92 2.52 10.42 -9.46
N LEU A 93 3.76 9.97 -9.28
CA LEU A 93 4.65 9.62 -10.40
C LEU A 93 4.08 8.47 -11.25
N ALA A 94 3.55 7.43 -10.61
CA ALA A 94 2.89 6.34 -11.33
C ALA A 94 1.70 6.86 -12.15
N GLY A 95 0.86 7.73 -11.58
CA GLY A 95 -0.26 8.36 -12.28
C GLY A 95 0.18 9.23 -13.47
N ILE A 96 1.19 10.07 -13.29
CA ILE A 96 1.73 10.93 -14.35
C ILE A 96 2.30 10.07 -15.49
N MET A 97 3.10 9.05 -15.16
CA MET A 97 3.64 8.13 -16.17
C MET A 97 2.51 7.45 -16.96
N PHE A 98 1.53 6.89 -16.27
CA PHE A 98 0.43 6.16 -16.92
C PHE A 98 -0.45 7.07 -17.78
N PHE A 99 -0.90 8.22 -17.26
CA PHE A 99 -1.89 9.07 -17.94
C PHE A 99 -1.30 10.14 -18.87
N TRP A 100 -0.09 10.63 -18.61
CA TRP A 100 0.56 11.68 -19.41
C TRP A 100 1.65 11.13 -20.34
N VAL A 101 2.46 10.16 -19.93
CA VAL A 101 3.60 9.68 -20.75
C VAL A 101 3.16 8.59 -21.74
N PHE A 102 2.43 7.57 -21.28
CA PHE A 102 1.96 6.48 -22.17
C PHE A 102 0.75 6.86 -23.04
N GLY A 103 0.05 7.94 -22.68
CA GLY A 103 -1.04 8.51 -23.48
C GLY A 103 -2.34 7.70 -23.48
N LYS A 104 -3.41 8.31 -24.00
CA LYS A 104 -4.79 7.77 -23.93
C LYS A 104 -4.92 6.37 -24.53
N LYS A 105 -4.25 6.13 -25.65
CA LYS A 105 -4.40 4.89 -26.44
C LYS A 105 -3.88 3.68 -25.68
N TYR A 106 -2.68 3.78 -25.08
CA TYR A 106 -2.08 2.71 -24.28
C TYR A 106 -2.92 2.42 -23.02
N VAL A 107 -3.34 3.46 -22.30
CA VAL A 107 -4.17 3.30 -21.09
C VAL A 107 -5.51 2.64 -21.41
N CYS A 108 -6.20 3.07 -22.47
CA CYS A 108 -7.46 2.45 -22.86
C CYS A 108 -7.26 1.00 -23.31
N GLU A 109 -6.17 0.67 -24.00
CA GLU A 109 -5.87 -0.69 -24.44
C GLU A 109 -5.56 -1.62 -23.26
N GLU A 110 -4.71 -1.18 -22.32
CA GLU A 110 -4.39 -1.94 -21.11
C GLU A 110 -5.60 -2.09 -20.18
N LEU A 111 -6.43 -1.06 -20.01
CA LEU A 111 -7.66 -1.16 -19.22
C LEU A 111 -8.73 -2.04 -19.89
N GLN A 112 -8.65 -2.22 -21.22
CA GLN A 112 -9.57 -3.07 -21.98
C GLN A 112 -9.10 -4.53 -21.96
N LYS A 113 -7.80 -4.79 -21.79
CA LYS A 113 -7.25 -6.14 -21.62
C LYS A 113 -7.87 -6.78 -20.37
N GLY A 114 -8.63 -7.86 -20.60
CA GLY A 114 -9.34 -8.59 -19.55
C GLY A 114 -10.77 -8.14 -19.28
N ARG A 115 -11.27 -7.06 -19.93
CA ARG A 115 -12.65 -6.59 -19.77
C ARG A 115 -13.52 -7.01 -20.96
N ARG A 116 -14.67 -7.64 -20.66
CA ARG A 116 -15.67 -8.06 -21.67
C ARG A 116 -16.52 -6.90 -22.20
N GLU A 117 -16.61 -5.79 -21.46
CA GLU A 117 -17.39 -4.60 -21.82
C GLU A 117 -16.49 -3.43 -22.23
N PRO A 118 -16.93 -2.57 -23.17
CA PRO A 118 -16.16 -1.41 -23.58
C PRO A 118 -15.99 -0.42 -22.43
N LEU A 119 -14.80 0.17 -22.32
CA LEU A 119 -14.52 1.21 -21.34
C LEU A 119 -15.42 2.44 -21.54
N PRO A 120 -16.18 2.87 -20.51
CA PRO A 120 -16.89 4.13 -20.59
C PRO A 120 -15.89 5.29 -20.71
N ALA A 121 -16.15 6.18 -21.67
CA ALA A 121 -15.25 7.27 -22.07
C ALA A 121 -14.93 8.26 -20.93
N TRP A 122 -15.69 8.23 -19.83
CA TRP A 122 -15.54 9.06 -18.64
C TRP A 122 -14.44 8.57 -17.69
N ILE A 123 -14.05 7.29 -17.74
CA ILE A 123 -12.97 6.77 -16.89
C ILE A 123 -11.63 7.42 -17.23
N TYR A 124 -11.38 7.70 -18.52
CA TYR A 124 -10.13 8.33 -18.92
C TYR A 124 -9.93 9.76 -18.37
N PRO A 125 -10.86 10.72 -18.54
CA PRO A 125 -10.73 12.04 -17.94
C PRO A 125 -10.80 12.00 -16.41
N LEU A 126 -11.61 11.10 -15.82
CA LEU A 126 -11.65 10.91 -14.38
C LEU A 126 -10.26 10.50 -13.85
N SER A 127 -9.66 9.45 -14.40
CA SER A 127 -8.36 8.97 -13.92
C SER A 127 -7.20 9.88 -14.34
N LYS A 128 -7.29 10.62 -15.44
CA LYS A 128 -6.24 11.59 -15.81
C LYS A 128 -6.25 12.85 -14.95
N TYR A 129 -7.43 13.40 -14.68
CA TYR A 129 -7.55 14.68 -13.98
C TYR A 129 -7.86 14.51 -12.50
N VAL A 130 -8.86 13.70 -12.14
CA VAL A 130 -9.27 13.53 -10.73
C VAL A 130 -8.18 12.81 -9.95
N TYR A 131 -7.66 11.68 -10.44
CA TYR A 131 -6.60 10.96 -9.73
C TYR A 131 -5.31 11.79 -9.61
N CYS A 132 -4.81 12.36 -10.71
CA CYS A 132 -3.58 13.17 -10.65
C CYS A 132 -3.74 14.42 -9.78
N VAL A 133 -4.86 15.14 -9.87
CA VAL A 133 -5.12 16.31 -9.02
C VAL A 133 -5.26 15.89 -7.56
N LEU A 134 -6.02 14.83 -7.26
CA LEU A 134 -6.24 14.37 -5.88
C LEU A 134 -4.94 13.86 -5.26
N THR A 135 -4.10 13.15 -6.01
CA THR A 135 -2.78 12.70 -5.52
C THR A 135 -1.83 13.87 -5.27
N ALA A 136 -1.84 14.90 -6.14
CA ALA A 136 -1.08 16.13 -5.91
C ALA A 136 -1.61 16.91 -4.69
N LEU A 137 -2.93 16.94 -4.50
CA LEU A 137 -3.58 17.58 -3.36
C LEU A 137 -3.21 16.86 -2.06
N VAL A 138 -3.24 15.52 -2.03
CA VAL A 138 -2.80 14.71 -0.89
C VAL A 138 -1.32 14.93 -0.60
N PHE A 139 -0.46 15.01 -1.61
CA PHE A 139 0.96 15.30 -1.42
C PHE A 139 1.20 16.70 -0.82
N VAL A 140 0.52 17.73 -1.34
CA VAL A 140 0.61 19.09 -0.82
C VAL A 140 0.06 19.18 0.61
N LEU A 141 -1.09 18.55 0.88
CA LEU A 141 -1.67 18.51 2.24
C LEU A 141 -0.79 17.73 3.21
N GLY A 142 -0.13 16.66 2.77
CA GLY A 142 0.83 15.92 3.59
C GLY A 142 2.04 16.77 4.00
N ILE A 143 2.48 17.70 3.15
CA ILE A 143 3.57 18.64 3.47
C ILE A 143 3.08 19.78 4.38
N VAL A 144 1.87 20.30 4.13
CA VAL A 144 1.33 21.50 4.79
C VAL A 144 0.72 21.18 6.17
N ILE A 145 0.12 20.00 6.34
CA ILE A 145 -0.41 19.53 7.61
C ILE A 145 0.66 18.62 8.21
N PRO A 146 1.37 19.02 9.29
CA PRO A 146 2.27 18.13 10.02
C PRO A 146 1.46 17.11 10.84
N GLY A 147 0.68 16.30 10.14
CA GLY A 147 -0.12 15.21 10.69
C GLY A 147 0.63 13.91 10.46
N GLY A 148 1.67 13.68 11.26
CA GLY A 148 2.21 12.34 11.45
C GLY A 148 1.14 11.39 11.99
N ILE A 149 1.28 10.10 11.74
CA ILE A 149 0.55 9.05 12.44
C ILE A 149 1.15 8.96 13.84
N GLY A 150 0.85 9.96 14.66
CA GLY A 150 1.23 10.10 16.07
C GLY A 150 0.05 10.56 16.89
#